data_AF-A0A392QUB2-F1
#
_entry.id   AF-A0A392QUB2-F1
#
_cell.length_a   1.000
_cell.length_b   1.000
_cell.length_c   1.000
_cell.angle_alpha   90.00
_cell.angle_beta   90.00
_cell.angle_gamma   90.00
#
_symmetry.space_group_name_H-M   'P 1'
#
loop_
_entity.id
_entity.type
_entity.pdbx_description
1 polymer ?
#
loop_
_entity_poly.entity_id
_entity_poly.type
_entity_poly.pdbx_seq_one_letter_code
_entity_poly.pdbx_strand_id
1 'polypeptide(L)'
;MINTTRTIRLQNSAPTINGKQRYAVNSVSFIPADTPLKLADYFKIQGVFSLGSISDNPTGGGGYLQTSVMAADFRGFVEVVFENPEDTLQSWHIDGHSFFVVG
;
A
#
# COMPACT_ATOMS: atom_id res chain seq x y z
N MET A 1 -20.18 4.51 -16.28
CA MET A 1 -18.81 4.23 -15.80
C MET A 1 -18.33 5.48 -15.06
N ILE A 2 -17.81 5.35 -13.84
CA ILE A 2 -17.23 6.49 -13.10
C ILE A 2 -15.91 6.85 -13.79
N ASN A 3 -15.62 8.14 -13.95
CA ASN A 3 -14.34 8.57 -14.50
C ASN A 3 -13.26 8.41 -13.42
N THR A 4 -12.37 7.42 -13.59
CA THR A 4 -11.28 7.15 -12.65
C THR A 4 -10.16 8.17 -12.85
N THR A 5 -9.70 8.76 -11.74
CA THR A 5 -8.58 9.71 -11.74
C THR A 5 -7.23 9.00 -11.60
N ARG A 6 -7.23 7.77 -11.07
CA ARG A 6 -6.03 6.97 -10.80
C ARG A 6 -6.40 5.50 -10.65
N THR A 7 -5.59 4.61 -11.19
CA THR A 7 -5.68 3.16 -10.96
C THR A 7 -4.47 2.73 -10.15
N ILE A 8 -4.70 1.97 -9.08
CA ILE A 8 -3.69 1.40 -8.20
C ILE A 8 -3.81 -0.12 -8.31
N ARG A 9 -2.72 -0.79 -8.67
CA ARG A 9 -2.60 -2.25 -8.73
C ARG A 9 -1.76 -2.72 -7.54
N LEU A 10 -2.40 -3.43 -6.61
CA LEU A 10 -1.79 -3.93 -5.39
C LEU A 10 -1.54 -5.43 -5.51
N GLN A 11 -0.29 -5.82 -5.76
CA GLN A 11 0.10 -7.22 -5.81
C GLN A 11 0.67 -7.66 -4.48
N ASN A 12 0.07 -8.69 -3.87
CA ASN A 12 0.61 -9.31 -2.68
C ASN A 12 1.73 -10.32 -3.02
N SER A 13 2.62 -10.53 -2.06
CA SER A 13 3.70 -11.51 -2.17
C SER A 13 4.15 -11.98 -0.80
N ALA A 14 4.82 -13.13 -0.75
CA ALA A 14 5.42 -13.69 0.46
C ALA A 14 6.97 -13.75 0.37
N PRO A 15 7.70 -12.60 0.36
CA PRO A 15 9.16 -12.62 0.28
C PRO A 15 9.84 -13.01 1.59
N THR A 16 11.04 -13.61 1.50
CA THR A 16 11.97 -13.73 2.63
C THR A 16 12.83 -12.47 2.71
N ILE A 17 12.79 -11.76 3.85
CA ILE A 17 13.59 -10.54 4.08
C ILE A 17 14.36 -10.71 5.39
N ASN A 18 15.68 -10.53 5.34
CA ASN A 18 16.58 -10.73 6.49
C ASN A 18 16.40 -12.11 7.16
N GLY A 19 16.26 -13.17 6.34
CA GLY A 19 16.10 -14.55 6.81
C GLY A 19 14.74 -14.88 7.43
N LYS A 20 13.76 -13.98 7.37
CA LYS A 20 12.40 -14.20 7.90
C LYS A 20 11.35 -14.11 6.79
N GLN A 21 10.41 -15.06 6.79
CA GLN A 21 9.20 -14.99 5.96
C GLN A 21 8.39 -13.75 6.32
N ARG A 22 8.05 -12.93 5.32
CA ARG A 22 7.21 -11.75 5.46
C ARG A 22 6.16 -11.70 4.35
N TYR A 23 5.23 -10.78 4.51
CA TYR A 23 4.25 -10.44 3.48
C TYR A 23 4.47 -9.01 3.04
N ALA A 24 4.29 -8.77 1.76
CA ALA A 24 4.54 -7.49 1.12
C ALA A 24 3.48 -7.18 0.07
N VAL A 25 3.26 -5.88 -0.15
CA VAL A 25 2.40 -5.34 -1.20
C VAL A 25 3.28 -4.46 -2.10
N ASN A 26 3.28 -4.72 -3.41
CA ASN A 26 4.14 -4.03 -4.37
C ASN A 26 5.61 -3.95 -3.90
N SER A 27 6.13 -5.09 -3.42
CA SER A 27 7.48 -5.27 -2.86
C SER A 27 7.74 -4.64 -1.49
N VAL A 28 6.80 -3.90 -0.89
CA VAL A 28 6.98 -3.32 0.44
C VAL A 28 6.36 -4.20 1.52
N SER A 29 7.17 -4.67 2.45
CA SER A 29 6.73 -5.23 3.72
C SER A 29 6.67 -4.12 4.75
N PHE A 30 5.46 -3.73 5.14
CA PHE A 30 5.24 -2.56 6.00
C PHE A 30 5.87 -2.76 7.38
N ILE A 31 6.53 -1.72 7.88
CA ILE A 31 6.94 -1.60 9.29
C ILE A 31 6.33 -0.34 9.91
N PRO A 32 5.77 -0.44 11.12
CA PRO A 32 5.24 0.73 11.82
C PRO A 32 6.38 1.69 12.16
N ALA A 33 6.12 2.99 12.04
CA ALA A 33 7.02 4.01 12.58
C ALA A 33 6.74 4.23 14.07
N ASP A 34 7.74 4.74 14.79
CA ASP A 34 7.63 5.05 16.22
C ASP A 34 6.63 6.19 16.49
N THR A 35 6.44 7.09 15.52
CA THR A 35 5.43 8.16 15.58
C THR A 35 4.24 7.83 14.69
N PRO A 36 2.98 7.90 15.18
CA PRO A 36 1.80 7.68 14.37
C PRO A 36 1.73 8.61 13.16
N LEU A 37 1.48 8.05 11.96
CA LEU A 37 1.59 8.76 10.69
C LEU A 37 0.75 10.05 10.62
N LYS A 38 -0.49 10.00 11.12
CA LYS A 38 -1.37 11.19 11.15
C LYS A 38 -0.83 12.30 12.06
N LEU A 39 -0.17 11.95 13.17
CA LEU A 39 0.45 12.94 14.05
C LEU A 39 1.73 13.50 13.42
N ALA A 40 2.54 12.65 12.80
CA ALA A 40 3.73 13.08 12.08
C ALA A 40 3.39 14.07 10.95
N ASP A 41 2.34 13.77 10.17
CA ASP A 41 1.83 14.67 9.13
C ASP A 41 1.30 15.98 9.72
N TYR A 42 0.42 15.92 10.73
CA TYR A 42 -0.19 17.10 11.36
C TYR A 42 0.85 18.07 11.95
N PHE A 43 1.85 17.54 12.67
CA PHE A 43 2.92 18.34 13.28
C PHE A 43 4.13 18.54 12.37
N LYS A 44 4.09 18.07 11.11
CA LYS A 44 5.15 18.20 10.09
C LYS A 44 6.51 17.62 10.51
N ILE A 45 6.48 16.52 11.26
CA ILE A 45 7.68 15.83 11.74
C ILE A 45 8.34 15.10 10.57
N GLN A 46 9.57 15.51 10.24
CA GLN A 46 10.34 14.93 9.13
C GLN A 46 10.93 13.56 9.47
N GLY A 47 11.17 12.74 8.45
CA GLY A 47 11.87 11.45 8.58
C GLY A 47 11.05 10.29 9.14
N VAL A 48 9.77 10.49 9.45
CA VAL A 48 8.87 9.42 9.94
C VAL A 48 8.38 8.54 8.79
N PHE A 49 8.00 9.17 7.67
CA PHE A 49 7.57 8.49 6.45
C PHE A 49 7.91 9.35 5.23
N SER A 50 7.83 8.74 4.06
CA SER A 50 7.89 9.44 2.77
C SER A 50 6.54 9.27 2.06
N LEU A 51 5.99 10.37 1.53
CA LEU A 51 4.78 10.31 0.74
C LEU A 51 5.06 9.70 -0.64
N GLY A 52 4.20 8.82 -1.14
CA GLY A 52 4.40 8.15 -2.43
C GLY A 52 5.50 7.09 -2.40
N SER A 53 5.79 6.54 -1.23
CA SER A 53 6.96 5.68 -1.03
C SER A 53 6.69 4.20 -1.32
N ILE A 54 5.54 3.91 -1.92
CA ILE A 54 5.15 2.61 -2.46
C ILE A 54 4.51 2.91 -3.82
N SER A 55 4.87 2.11 -4.82
CA SER A 55 4.42 2.28 -6.19
C SER A 55 2.95 1.92 -6.34
N ASP A 56 2.26 2.62 -7.24
CA ASP A 56 0.89 2.30 -7.66
C ASP A 56 0.81 0.99 -8.43
N ASN A 57 1.93 0.52 -8.97
CA ASN A 57 1.99 -0.71 -9.75
C ASN A 57 3.01 -1.68 -9.13
N PRO A 58 2.82 -3.00 -9.31
CA PRO A 58 3.80 -4.00 -8.91
C PRO A 58 5.15 -3.69 -9.56
N THR A 59 6.21 -3.64 -8.76
CA THR A 59 7.54 -3.28 -9.26
C THR A 59 8.29 -4.47 -9.84
N GLY A 60 7.84 -5.70 -9.56
CA GLY A 60 8.58 -6.94 -9.85
C GLY A 60 9.90 -7.07 -9.07
N GLY A 61 10.22 -6.12 -8.19
CA GLY A 61 11.43 -6.12 -7.37
C GLY A 61 11.31 -7.02 -6.15
N GLY A 62 12.46 -7.36 -5.57
CA GLY A 62 12.53 -8.09 -4.30
C GLY A 62 11.89 -7.32 -3.14
N GLY A 63 11.42 -8.06 -2.14
CA GLY A 63 10.77 -7.48 -0.97
C GLY A 63 11.74 -6.67 -0.09
N TYR A 64 11.29 -5.52 0.43
CA TYR A 64 12.05 -4.70 1.37
C TYR A 64 11.15 -4.13 2.48
N LEU A 65 11.77 -3.70 3.59
CA LEU A 65 11.05 -3.12 4.73
C LEU A 65 10.95 -1.61 4.59
N GLN A 66 9.76 -1.06 4.80
CA GLN A 66 9.58 0.39 4.85
C GLN A 66 8.27 0.77 5.55
N THR A 67 8.25 1.95 6.17
CA THR A 67 7.00 2.64 6.53
C THR A 67 6.43 3.28 5.27
N SER A 68 5.64 2.53 4.50
CA SER A 68 5.10 3.00 3.23
C SER A 68 3.84 3.84 3.36
N VAL A 69 3.74 4.90 2.55
CA VAL A 69 2.54 5.74 2.43
C VAL A 69 2.24 6.01 0.95
N MET A 70 1.04 5.67 0.50
CA MET A 70 0.52 6.12 -0.79
C MET A 70 -0.07 7.52 -0.68
N ALA A 71 0.23 8.37 -1.65
CA ALA A 71 -0.48 9.64 -1.80
C ALA A 71 -1.91 9.40 -2.28
N ALA A 72 -2.82 10.32 -1.96
CA ALA A 72 -4.17 10.35 -2.49
C ALA A 72 -4.63 11.80 -2.65
N ASP A 73 -5.38 12.07 -3.70
CA ASP A 73 -5.96 13.38 -3.95
C ASP A 73 -7.31 13.52 -3.25
N PHE A 74 -7.57 14.69 -2.68
CA PHE A 74 -8.87 15.00 -2.09
C PHE A 74 -9.97 14.96 -3.15
N ARG A 75 -10.98 14.11 -2.93
CA ARG A 75 -12.10 13.85 -3.86
C ARG A 75 -11.70 13.22 -5.19
N GLY A 76 -10.55 12.54 -5.25
CA GLY A 76 -10.21 11.67 -6.37
C GLY A 76 -11.09 10.42 -6.41
N PHE A 77 -11.33 9.89 -7.62
CA PHE A 77 -11.93 8.57 -7.82
C PHE A 77 -10.82 7.57 -8.14
N VAL A 78 -10.55 6.65 -7.22
CA VAL A 78 -9.48 5.67 -7.35
C VAL A 78 -10.06 4.30 -7.62
N GLU A 79 -9.53 3.62 -8.63
CA GLU A 79 -9.73 2.19 -8.84
C GLU A 79 -8.58 1.43 -8.18
N VAL A 80 -8.90 0.41 -7.37
CA VAL A 80 -7.92 -0.47 -6.76
C VAL A 80 -8.11 -1.87 -7.31
N VAL A 81 -7.08 -2.40 -7.95
CA VAL A 81 -7.02 -3.76 -8.48
C VAL A 81 -6.13 -4.59 -7.55
N PHE A 82 -6.69 -5.60 -6.90
CA PHE A 82 -5.91 -6.53 -6.08
C PHE A 82 -5.41 -7.69 -6.93
N GLU A 83 -4.12 -7.98 -6.87
CA GLU A 83 -3.48 -9.06 -7.60
C GLU A 83 -2.87 -10.06 -6.64
N ASN A 84 -3.30 -11.31 -6.73
CA ASN A 84 -2.82 -12.37 -5.88
C ASN A 84 -2.19 -13.49 -6.73
N PRO A 85 -0.86 -13.50 -6.90
CA PRO A 85 -0.16 -14.58 -7.58
C PRO A 85 0.13 -15.79 -6.65
N GLU A 86 -0.26 -15.72 -5.38
CA GLU A 86 -0.02 -16.78 -4.39
C GLU A 86 -1.16 -17.81 -4.39
N ASP A 87 -0.87 -19.02 -3.91
CA ASP A 87 -1.83 -20.12 -3.84
C ASP A 87 -2.80 -20.03 -2.64
N THR A 88 -2.78 -18.91 -1.91
CA THR A 88 -3.58 -18.71 -0.71
C THR A 88 -4.47 -17.49 -0.83
N LEU A 89 -5.71 -17.60 -0.35
CA LEU A 89 -6.65 -16.48 -0.31
C LEU A 89 -6.14 -15.38 0.63
N GLN A 90 -6.24 -14.12 0.18
CA GLN A 90 -6.01 -12.95 1.02
C GLN A 90 -7.24 -12.05 1.05
N SER A 91 -7.59 -11.58 2.25
CA SER A 91 -8.70 -10.67 2.47
C SER A 91 -8.17 -9.25 2.69
N TRP A 92 -8.80 -8.27 2.06
CA TRP A 92 -8.43 -6.86 2.15
C TRP A 92 -9.52 -6.06 2.86
N HIS A 93 -9.09 -5.12 3.71
CA HIS A 93 -9.95 -4.16 4.38
C HIS A 93 -9.43 -2.74 4.12
N ILE A 94 -10.34 -1.80 3.87
CA ILE A 94 -10.02 -0.39 3.65
C ILE A 94 -10.67 0.41 4.77
N ASP A 95 -9.84 1.05 5.58
CA ASP A 95 -10.30 1.88 6.69
C ASP A 95 -10.87 3.22 6.20
N GLY A 96 -11.93 3.69 6.86
CA GLY A 96 -12.47 5.04 6.70
C GLY A 96 -13.28 5.30 5.42
N HIS A 97 -13.46 4.30 4.55
CA HIS A 97 -14.25 4.41 3.33
C HIS A 97 -15.05 3.13 3.07
N SER A 98 -16.21 3.26 2.43
CA SER A 98 -16.87 2.15 1.74
C SER A 98 -16.45 2.16 0.27
N PHE A 99 -16.46 0.99 -0.36
CA PHE A 99 -16.09 0.83 -1.76
C PHE A 99 -17.07 -0.12 -2.47
N PHE A 100 -17.05 -0.08 -3.80
CA PHE A 100 -17.84 -0.95 -4.64
C PHE A 100 -16.92 -1.97 -5.30
N VAL A 101 -17.25 -3.26 -5.18
CA VAL A 101 -16.58 -4.33 -5.94
C VAL A 101 -17.15 -4.33 -7.35
N VAL A 102 -16.28 -4.15 -8.34
CA VAL A 102 -16.68 -3.98 -9.74
C VAL A 102 -16.16 -5.07 -10.67
N GLY A 103 -15.35 -6.01 -10.16
CA GLY A 103 -14.75 -7.13 -10.88
C GLY A 103 -13.96 -8.04 -9.96
#